data_AF-A0A0M9UM81-F1
#
_entry.id   AF-A0A0M9UM81-F1
#
_cell.length_a   1.000
_cell.length_b   1.000
_cell.length_c   1.000
_cell.angle_alpha   90.00
_cell.angle_beta   90.00
_cell.angle_gamma   90.00
#
_symmetry.space_group_name_H-M   'P 1'
#
loop_
_entity.id
_entity.type
_entity.pdbx_description
1 polymer ?
#
loop_
_entity_poly.entity_id
_entity_poly.type
_entity_poly.pdbx_seq_one_letter_code
_entity_poly.pdbx_strand_id
1 'polypeptide(L)'
;MTPIRQAMSMELRLSSGRFSLAVALCALTLVLAATITDALVAALTIWGALAWYRYGRPETVERAELRATLGLSRADGVRGRVALIGLETVMLLGTAVLAAPVSSATGLGTSVTPGPTFVLSGPPGLSGALIALAGTLHAGLVLVLTGIAVGGDCLTRRPARSMALLSLVVYLGAGLLSSVLIGLPLAAVELSNGAVMTYLIVCAGVAVLLAVALLVLRRRVRAWIRRLDSGVAARAMSAA
;
A
#
# COMPACT_ATOMS: atom_id res chain seq x y z
N MET A 1 -12.99 23.20 5.56
CA MET A 1 -12.25 21.97 5.19
C MET A 1 -10.90 22.39 4.67
N THR A 2 -9.81 21.85 5.22
CA THR A 2 -8.47 22.13 4.68
C THR A 2 -8.26 21.34 3.37
N PRO A 3 -7.55 21.91 2.38
CA PRO A 3 -7.23 21.20 1.15
C PRO A 3 -6.29 20.02 1.45
N ILE A 4 -6.49 18.91 0.74
CA ILE A 4 -5.78 17.64 1.02
C ILE A 4 -4.26 17.77 1.00
N ARG A 5 -3.73 18.67 0.17
CA ARG A 5 -2.30 18.95 0.06
C ARG A 5 -1.73 19.58 1.35
N GLN A 6 -2.48 20.48 1.99
CA GLN A 6 -2.08 21.10 3.25
C GLN A 6 -2.20 20.11 4.41
N ALA A 7 -3.28 19.32 4.46
CA ALA A 7 -3.42 18.26 5.45
C ALA A 7 -2.30 17.22 5.33
N MET A 8 -1.96 16.81 4.10
CA MET A 8 -0.86 15.88 3.84
C MET A 8 0.51 16.46 4.22
N SER A 9 0.80 17.72 3.89
CA SER A 9 2.09 18.33 4.23
C SER A 9 2.27 18.48 5.74
N MET A 10 1.20 18.80 6.48
CA MET A 10 1.21 18.82 7.95
C MET A 10 1.43 17.43 8.52
N GLU A 11 0.73 16.40 8.03
CA GLU A 11 0.96 15.01 8.47
C GLU A 11 2.37 14.53 8.16
N LEU A 12 2.93 14.90 7.00
CA LEU A 12 4.31 14.57 6.61
C LEU A 12 5.32 15.20 7.56
N ARG A 13 5.11 16.44 8.03
CA ARG A 13 5.98 17.07 9.04
C ARG A 13 5.92 16.32 10.37
N LEU A 14 4.73 15.90 10.80
CA LEU A 14 4.52 15.16 12.06
C LEU A 14 5.07 13.73 12.01
N SER A 15 5.18 13.16 10.82
CA SER A 15 5.60 11.77 10.60
C SER A 15 6.89 11.66 9.77
N SER A 16 7.66 12.75 9.69
CA SER A 16 8.85 12.88 8.85
C SER A 16 9.85 11.75 9.07
N GLY A 17 10.11 11.36 10.32
CA GLY A 17 11.01 10.25 10.65
C GLY A 17 10.52 8.87 10.16
N ARG A 18 9.21 8.64 10.09
CA ARG A 18 8.65 7.38 9.56
C ARG A 18 8.71 7.37 8.04
N PHE A 19 8.41 8.50 7.43
CA PHE A 19 8.46 8.66 5.98
C PHE A 19 9.90 8.63 5.45
N SER A 20 10.85 9.28 6.15
CA SER A 20 12.28 9.24 5.78
C SER A 20 12.86 7.84 5.87
N LEU A 21 12.42 7.04 6.84
CA LEU A 21 12.82 5.64 6.92
C LEU A 21 12.26 4.82 5.75
N ALA A 22 11.04 5.10 5.28
CA ALA A 22 10.52 4.49 4.06
C ALA A 22 11.36 4.87 2.83
N VAL A 23 11.76 6.14 2.71
CA VAL A 23 12.68 6.61 1.65
C VAL A 23 14.03 5.90 1.73
N ALA A 24 14.60 5.78 2.93
CA ALA A 24 15.87 5.08 3.15
C ALA A 24 15.78 3.60 2.79
N LEU A 25 14.68 2.91 3.15
CA LEU A 25 14.43 1.53 2.75
C LEU A 25 14.32 1.38 1.23
N CYS A 26 13.64 2.32 0.55
CA CYS A 26 13.58 2.33 -0.91
C CYS A 26 14.97 2.46 -1.54
N ALA A 27 15.77 3.42 -1.08
CA ALA A 27 17.12 3.64 -1.58
C ALA A 27 18.02 2.41 -1.33
N LEU A 28 17.98 1.85 -0.12
CA LEU A 28 18.72 0.65 0.25
C LEU A 28 18.33 -0.55 -0.63
N THR A 29 17.04 -0.69 -0.94
CA THR A 29 16.54 -1.76 -1.82
C THR A 29 17.11 -1.64 -3.23
N LEU A 30 17.18 -0.42 -3.78
CA LEU A 30 17.77 -0.21 -5.11
C LEU A 30 19.27 -0.48 -5.13
N VAL A 31 20.00 -0.04 -4.10
CA VAL A 31 21.45 -0.31 -3.99
C VAL A 31 21.70 -1.81 -3.92
N LEU A 32 20.93 -2.54 -3.11
CA LEU A 32 21.08 -3.99 -2.99
C LEU A 32 20.65 -4.73 -4.24
N ALA A 33 19.59 -4.29 -4.93
CA ALA A 33 19.19 -4.83 -6.23
C ALA A 33 20.31 -4.66 -7.28
N ALA A 34 21.06 -3.56 -7.23
CA ALA A 34 22.17 -3.31 -8.14
C ALA A 34 23.45 -4.11 -7.80
N THR A 35 23.60 -4.60 -6.57
CA THR A 35 24.90 -5.08 -6.08
C THR A 35 24.90 -6.51 -5.55
N ILE A 36 23.81 -6.98 -4.97
CA ILE A 36 23.76 -8.24 -4.20
C ILE A 36 22.50 -9.05 -4.49
N THR A 37 21.30 -8.48 -4.31
CA THR A 37 20.02 -9.22 -4.33
C THR A 37 18.80 -8.30 -4.44
N ASP A 38 17.73 -8.81 -5.03
CA ASP A 38 16.41 -8.18 -5.12
C ASP A 38 15.45 -8.60 -3.98
N ALA A 39 15.87 -9.47 -3.05
CA ALA A 39 15.02 -10.03 -2.00
C ALA A 39 14.36 -8.97 -1.09
N LEU A 40 14.97 -7.79 -0.94
CA LEU A 40 14.42 -6.70 -0.15
C LEU A 40 13.14 -6.08 -0.73
N VAL A 41 12.82 -6.34 -2.00
CA VAL A 41 11.55 -5.91 -2.60
C VAL A 41 10.36 -6.48 -1.81
N ALA A 42 10.47 -7.72 -1.32
CA ALA A 42 9.45 -8.32 -0.46
C ALA A 42 9.26 -7.54 0.86
N ALA A 43 10.35 -7.06 1.46
CA ALA A 43 10.29 -6.29 2.70
C ALA A 43 9.56 -4.95 2.52
N LEU A 44 9.66 -4.31 1.34
CA LEU A 44 8.93 -3.06 1.04
C LEU A 44 7.42 -3.27 1.06
N THR A 45 6.93 -4.40 0.57
CA THR A 45 5.49 -4.69 0.56
C THR A 45 4.94 -4.97 1.96
N ILE A 46 5.71 -5.66 2.81
CA ILE A 46 5.40 -5.84 4.23
C ILE A 46 5.38 -4.49 4.95
N TRP A 47 6.35 -3.63 4.65
CA TRP A 47 6.41 -2.27 5.19
C TRP A 47 5.19 -1.43 4.80
N GLY A 48 4.75 -1.56 3.54
CA GLY A 48 3.53 -0.96 3.01
C GLY A 48 2.27 -1.51 3.67
N ALA A 49 2.18 -2.81 3.91
CA ALA A 49 1.05 -3.45 4.59
C ALA A 49 0.86 -2.86 6.00
N LEU A 50 1.96 -2.57 6.69
CA LEU A 50 1.96 -1.98 8.03
C LEU A 50 1.70 -0.46 8.02
N ALA A 51 1.61 0.21 6.88
CA ALA A 51 1.46 1.67 6.81
C ALA A 51 0.22 2.17 7.58
N TRP A 52 -0.93 1.51 7.39
CA TRP A 52 -2.17 1.86 8.08
C TRP A 52 -2.02 1.80 9.61
N TYR A 53 -1.37 0.75 10.13
CA TYR A 53 -1.06 0.64 11.55
C TYR A 53 -0.04 1.69 12.01
N ARG A 54 1.04 1.90 11.26
CA ARG A 54 2.12 2.85 11.60
C ARG A 54 1.60 4.29 11.68
N TYR A 55 0.82 4.73 10.70
CA TYR A 55 0.21 6.06 10.71
C TYR A 55 -1.03 6.16 11.60
N GLY A 56 -1.66 5.04 11.93
CA GLY A 56 -2.78 4.95 12.88
C GLY A 56 -2.36 4.98 14.35
N ARG A 57 -1.15 4.50 14.69
CA ARG A 57 -0.63 4.43 16.06
C ARG A 57 -0.77 5.77 16.78
N PRO A 58 -1.12 5.76 18.08
CA PRO A 58 -1.45 6.97 18.80
C PRO A 58 -0.28 7.93 18.77
N GLU A 59 -0.69 9.18 18.72
CA GLU A 59 0.12 10.33 19.02
C GLU A 59 0.52 10.33 20.48
N THR A 60 1.73 10.79 20.78
CA THR A 60 1.99 11.35 22.10
C THR A 60 0.94 12.43 22.37
N VAL A 61 0.52 12.60 23.62
CA VAL A 61 -0.45 13.65 24.02
C VAL A 61 -0.09 15.01 23.38
N GLU A 62 1.21 15.30 23.38
CA GLU A 62 1.87 16.43 22.73
C GLU A 62 1.54 16.61 21.23
N ARG A 63 1.47 15.54 20.43
CA ARG A 63 1.13 15.64 19.00
C ARG A 63 -0.36 15.87 18.75
N ALA A 64 -1.22 15.34 19.63
CA ALA A 64 -2.65 15.61 19.58
C ALA A 64 -2.95 17.07 19.96
N GLU A 65 -2.23 17.61 20.94
CA GLU A 65 -2.25 19.04 21.30
C GLU A 65 -1.70 19.91 20.18
N LEU A 66 -0.57 19.54 19.56
CA LEU A 66 -0.02 20.23 18.38
C LEU A 66 -1.00 20.25 17.19
N ARG A 67 -1.79 19.19 16.97
CA ARG A 67 -2.84 19.21 15.94
C ARG A 67 -4.00 20.12 16.32
N ALA A 68 -4.37 20.15 17.60
CA ALA A 68 -5.41 21.04 18.09
C ALA A 68 -4.98 22.51 17.98
N THR A 69 -3.72 22.85 18.27
CA THR A 69 -3.18 24.21 18.11
C THR A 69 -3.04 24.62 16.64
N LEU A 70 -2.79 23.67 15.74
CA LEU A 70 -2.80 23.89 14.29
C LEU A 70 -4.22 23.96 13.67
N GLY A 71 -5.28 23.83 14.48
CA GLY A 71 -6.67 23.90 14.02
C GLY A 71 -7.11 22.72 13.15
N LEU A 72 -6.38 21.59 13.18
CA LEU A 72 -6.70 20.42 12.37
C LEU A 72 -7.82 19.59 13.02
N SER A 73 -8.94 19.48 12.32
CA SER A 73 -10.00 18.56 12.69
C SER A 73 -9.51 17.10 12.61
N ARG A 74 -10.09 16.20 13.43
CA ARG A 74 -9.79 14.75 13.33
C ARG A 74 -10.07 14.19 11.93
N ALA A 75 -11.07 14.72 11.26
CA ALA A 75 -11.41 14.39 9.88
C ALA A 75 -10.31 14.77 8.89
N ASP A 76 -9.73 15.97 9.03
CA ASP A 76 -8.63 16.42 8.18
C ASP A 76 -7.34 15.61 8.43
N GLY A 77 -7.11 15.20 9.68
CA GLY A 77 -6.01 14.27 10.02
C GLY A 77 -6.15 12.92 9.31
N VAL A 78 -7.36 12.34 9.25
CA VAL A 78 -7.59 11.10 8.48
C VAL A 78 -7.30 11.30 6.99
N ARG A 79 -7.70 12.44 6.40
CA ARG A 79 -7.43 12.75 4.99
C ARG A 79 -5.93 12.85 4.70
N GLY A 80 -5.20 13.58 5.55
CA GLY A 80 -3.75 13.72 5.42
C GLY A 80 -3.02 12.38 5.55
N ARG A 81 -3.38 11.56 6.53
CA ARG A 81 -2.78 10.23 6.74
C ARG A 81 -3.06 9.28 5.58
N VAL A 82 -4.30 9.24 5.07
CA VAL A 82 -4.63 8.41 3.89
C VAL A 82 -3.84 8.86 2.67
N ALA A 83 -3.70 10.17 2.44
CA ALA A 83 -2.91 10.70 1.34
C ALA A 83 -1.42 10.32 1.47
N LEU A 84 -0.88 10.41 2.68
CA LEU A 84 0.51 10.04 2.96
C LEU A 84 0.77 8.54 2.82
N ILE A 85 -0.15 7.69 3.30
CA ILE A 85 -0.10 6.23 3.08
C ILE A 85 -0.13 5.93 1.58
N GLY A 86 -0.99 6.62 0.82
CA GLY A 86 -1.06 6.48 -0.63
C GLY A 86 0.26 6.86 -1.30
N LEU A 87 0.86 7.99 -0.92
CA LEU A 87 2.15 8.44 -1.43
C LEU A 87 3.27 7.44 -1.13
N GLU A 88 3.38 6.98 0.13
CA GLU A 88 4.37 5.99 0.53
C GLU A 88 4.17 4.67 -0.23
N THR A 89 2.93 4.23 -0.41
CA THR A 89 2.61 3.00 -1.17
C THR A 89 3.06 3.11 -2.62
N VAL A 90 2.79 4.25 -3.28
CA VAL A 90 3.25 4.50 -4.65
C VAL A 90 4.77 4.50 -4.74
N MET A 91 5.46 5.10 -3.76
CA MET A 91 6.93 5.11 -3.70
C MET A 91 7.51 3.70 -3.55
N LEU A 92 6.96 2.89 -2.64
CA LEU A 92 7.39 1.51 -2.41
C LEU A 92 7.17 0.64 -3.65
N LEU A 93 5.99 0.73 -4.27
CA LEU A 93 5.68 -0.01 -5.50
C LEU A 93 6.54 0.46 -6.68
N GLY A 94 6.76 1.77 -6.81
CA GLY A 94 7.66 2.32 -7.84
C GLY A 94 9.09 1.81 -7.68
N THR A 95 9.56 1.67 -6.43
CA THR A 95 10.87 1.09 -6.13
C THR A 95 10.92 -0.39 -6.53
N ALA A 96 9.86 -1.15 -6.25
CA ALA A 96 9.75 -2.55 -6.68
C ALA A 96 9.79 -2.71 -8.21
N VAL A 97 9.12 -1.82 -8.96
CA VAL A 97 9.21 -1.79 -10.44
C VAL A 97 10.63 -1.53 -10.90
N LEU A 98 11.32 -0.56 -10.28
CA LEU A 98 12.67 -0.14 -10.68
C LEU A 98 13.76 -1.14 -10.30
N ALA A 99 13.57 -1.94 -9.25
CA ALA A 99 14.56 -2.95 -8.84
C ALA A 99 14.79 -4.03 -9.91
N ALA A 100 13.75 -4.41 -10.66
CA ALA A 100 13.83 -5.41 -11.72
C ALA A 100 14.76 -5.00 -12.89
N PRO A 101 14.59 -3.84 -13.55
CA PRO A 101 15.49 -3.40 -14.61
C PRO A 101 16.90 -3.12 -14.07
N VAL A 102 17.05 -2.61 -12.84
CA VAL A 102 18.36 -2.39 -12.21
C VAL A 102 19.13 -3.69 -12.08
N SER A 103 18.51 -4.74 -11.54
CA SER A 103 19.14 -6.06 -11.40
C SER A 103 19.51 -6.67 -12.75
N SER A 104 18.63 -6.51 -13.74
CA SER A 104 18.88 -7.00 -15.11
C SER A 104 20.05 -6.29 -15.80
N ALA A 105 20.20 -4.98 -15.58
CA ALA A 105 21.28 -4.18 -16.16
C ALA A 105 22.65 -4.53 -15.56
N THR A 106 22.69 -5.02 -14.32
CA THR A 106 23.92 -5.41 -13.61
C THR A 106 24.29 -6.88 -13.78
N GLY A 107 23.56 -7.64 -14.61
CA GLY A 107 23.85 -9.04 -14.90
C GLY A 107 23.49 -10.01 -13.77
N LEU A 108 22.73 -9.56 -12.77
CA LEU A 108 22.16 -10.44 -11.73
C LEU A 108 20.89 -11.09 -12.31
N GLY A 109 20.79 -12.41 -12.23
CA GLY A 109 19.67 -13.18 -12.80
C GLY A 109 18.30 -12.65 -12.36
N THR A 110 17.38 -12.50 -13.31
CA THR A 110 16.07 -11.86 -13.07
C THR A 110 15.04 -12.87 -12.54
N SER A 111 14.93 -13.03 -11.22
CA SER A 111 13.73 -13.62 -10.61
C SER A 111 12.83 -12.50 -10.10
N VAL A 112 11.92 -11.99 -10.93
CA VAL A 112 11.02 -10.92 -10.48
C VAL A 112 10.07 -11.48 -9.41
N THR A 113 10.38 -11.21 -8.14
CA THR A 113 9.57 -11.56 -6.98
C THR A 113 8.86 -10.30 -6.47
N PRO A 114 7.66 -9.95 -6.98
CA PRO A 114 6.98 -8.71 -6.62
C PRO A 114 6.45 -8.66 -5.16
N GLY A 115 6.83 -9.61 -4.32
CA GLY A 115 6.49 -9.69 -2.90
C GLY A 115 6.62 -11.11 -2.36
N PRO A 116 6.43 -11.31 -1.04
CA PRO A 116 6.48 -12.64 -0.42
C PRO A 116 5.26 -13.51 -0.74
N THR A 117 4.19 -12.91 -1.26
CA THR A 117 2.90 -13.59 -1.49
C THR A 117 2.67 -13.99 -2.93
N PHE A 118 3.45 -13.47 -3.88
CA PHE A 118 3.18 -13.64 -5.30
C PHE A 118 4.48 -13.72 -6.08
N VAL A 119 4.70 -14.86 -6.75
CA VAL A 119 5.78 -15.06 -7.70
C VAL A 119 5.13 -15.17 -9.07
N LEU A 120 5.50 -14.29 -9.98
CA LEU A 120 4.99 -14.30 -11.34
C LEU A 120 6.12 -14.66 -12.30
N SER A 121 5.99 -15.81 -12.94
CA SER A 121 6.79 -16.16 -14.12
C SER A 121 5.98 -15.83 -15.37
N GLY A 122 6.66 -15.68 -16.51
CA GLY A 122 6.03 -15.46 -17.80
C GLY A 122 6.59 -16.43 -18.84
N PRO A 123 5.88 -16.69 -19.94
CA PRO A 123 6.37 -17.52 -21.03
C PRO A 123 7.66 -16.95 -21.65
N PRO A 124 8.51 -17.81 -22.24
CA PRO A 124 9.75 -17.37 -22.88
C PRO A 124 9.47 -16.32 -23.96
N GLY A 125 10.12 -15.17 -23.88
CA GLY A 125 9.94 -14.03 -24.80
C GLY A 125 9.05 -12.89 -24.28
N LEU A 126 8.39 -13.06 -23.12
CA LEU A 126 7.62 -11.97 -22.49
C LEU A 126 8.57 -10.95 -21.84
N SER A 127 8.29 -9.66 -22.01
CA SER A 127 9.20 -8.62 -21.50
C SER A 127 9.22 -8.59 -19.96
N GLY A 128 10.40 -8.52 -19.36
CA GLY A 128 10.54 -8.40 -17.91
C GLY A 128 9.80 -7.18 -17.32
N ALA A 129 9.64 -6.12 -18.12
CA ALA A 129 8.85 -4.94 -17.77
C ALA A 129 7.36 -5.25 -17.59
N LEU A 130 6.77 -6.11 -18.43
CA LEU A 130 5.38 -6.53 -18.31
C LEU A 130 5.17 -7.44 -17.09
N ILE A 131 6.16 -8.27 -16.74
CA ILE A 131 6.14 -9.10 -15.53
C ILE A 131 6.19 -8.22 -14.28
N ALA A 132 7.10 -7.24 -14.24
CA ALA A 132 7.20 -6.28 -13.14
C ALA A 132 5.91 -5.44 -12.99
N LEU A 133 5.31 -4.99 -14.09
CA LEU A 133 4.07 -4.24 -14.08
C LEU A 133 2.89 -5.06 -13.55
N ALA A 134 2.75 -6.31 -13.98
CA ALA A 134 1.71 -7.22 -13.48
C ALA A 134 1.87 -7.49 -11.97
N GLY A 135 3.10 -7.77 -11.54
CA GLY A 135 3.45 -7.98 -10.14
C GLY A 135 3.14 -6.76 -9.27
N THR A 136 3.42 -5.56 -9.76
CA THR A 136 3.16 -4.32 -9.02
C THR A 136 1.69 -3.92 -8.97
N LEU A 137 0.93 -4.18 -10.04
CA LEU A 137 -0.53 -4.06 -10.01
C LEU A 137 -1.13 -5.01 -8.96
N HIS A 138 -0.65 -6.25 -8.91
CA HIS A 138 -1.08 -7.23 -7.93
C HIS A 138 -0.74 -6.80 -6.49
N ALA A 139 0.52 -6.41 -6.24
CA ALA A 139 0.94 -5.91 -4.94
C ALA A 139 0.13 -4.68 -4.51
N GLY A 140 -0.16 -3.76 -5.44
CA GLY A 140 -1.04 -2.62 -5.22
C GLY A 140 -2.45 -3.05 -4.82
N LEU A 141 -3.03 -4.04 -5.51
CA LEU A 141 -4.35 -4.58 -5.18
C LEU A 141 -4.37 -5.13 -3.74
N VAL A 142 -3.39 -5.96 -3.36
CA VAL A 142 -3.30 -6.56 -2.02
C VAL A 142 -3.15 -5.49 -0.94
N LEU A 143 -2.32 -4.45 -1.15
CA LEU A 143 -2.15 -3.34 -0.22
C LEU A 143 -3.44 -2.52 -0.06
N VAL A 144 -4.19 -2.30 -1.14
CA VAL A 144 -5.49 -1.62 -1.09
C VAL A 144 -6.53 -2.46 -0.35
N LEU A 145 -6.60 -3.77 -0.61
CA LEU A 145 -7.48 -4.70 0.12
C LEU A 145 -7.16 -4.71 1.62
N THR A 146 -5.87 -4.72 1.96
CA THR A 146 -5.41 -4.59 3.35
C THR A 146 -5.91 -3.28 3.97
N GLY A 147 -5.75 -2.16 3.27
CA GLY A 147 -6.26 -0.86 3.71
C GLY A 147 -7.78 -0.79 3.89
N ILE A 148 -8.56 -1.47 3.04
CA ILE A 148 -10.03 -1.55 3.18
C ILE A 148 -10.41 -2.29 4.47
N ALA A 149 -9.70 -3.38 4.79
CA ALA A 149 -10.00 -4.23 5.94
C ALA A 149 -9.59 -3.58 7.27
N VAL A 150 -8.35 -3.09 7.38
CA VAL A 150 -7.82 -2.60 8.68
C VAL A 150 -7.80 -1.08 8.81
N GLY A 151 -7.92 -0.33 7.70
CA GLY A 151 -7.71 1.12 7.71
C GLY A 151 -8.70 1.89 8.58
N GLY A 152 -9.95 1.42 8.65
CA GLY A 152 -10.97 2.03 9.51
C GLY A 152 -10.59 1.97 10.98
N ASP A 153 -10.27 0.78 11.49
CA ASP A 153 -9.89 0.60 12.89
C ASP A 153 -8.54 1.27 13.21
N CYS A 154 -7.60 1.30 12.25
CA CYS A 154 -6.32 1.96 12.45
C CYS A 154 -6.41 3.48 12.50
N LEU A 155 -7.29 4.11 11.69
CA LEU A 155 -7.35 5.57 11.57
C LEU A 155 -8.45 6.23 12.39
N THR A 156 -9.53 5.51 12.70
CA THR A 156 -10.66 6.08 13.47
C THR A 156 -10.62 5.73 14.95
N ARG A 157 -9.99 4.60 15.31
CA ARG A 157 -9.80 4.15 16.69
C ARG A 157 -8.33 4.19 17.05
N ARG A 158 -8.01 4.11 18.35
CA ARG A 158 -6.62 3.88 18.80
C ARG A 158 -6.28 2.42 18.47
N PRO A 159 -5.35 2.13 17.53
CA PRO A 159 -5.05 0.76 17.18
C PRO A 159 -4.28 0.08 18.32
N ALA A 160 -4.75 -1.11 18.72
CA ALA A 160 -4.01 -2.00 19.60
C ALA A 160 -2.78 -2.57 18.89
N ARG A 161 -1.78 -3.05 19.64
CA ARG A 161 -0.59 -3.70 19.05
C ARG A 161 -0.95 -4.91 18.18
N SER A 162 -2.05 -5.60 18.50
CA SER A 162 -2.60 -6.70 17.70
C SER A 162 -3.01 -6.30 16.29
N MET A 163 -3.27 -5.01 16.02
CA MET A 163 -3.59 -4.53 14.68
C MET A 163 -2.42 -4.64 13.71
N ALA A 164 -1.17 -4.64 14.19
CA ALA A 164 -0.01 -4.90 13.34
C ALA A 164 -0.04 -6.34 12.81
N LEU A 165 -0.30 -7.31 13.69
CA LEU A 165 -0.45 -8.72 13.33
C LEU A 165 -1.65 -8.92 12.40
N LEU A 166 -2.79 -8.30 12.71
CA LEU A 166 -3.97 -8.37 11.85
C LEU A 166 -3.67 -7.82 10.45
N SER A 167 -2.95 -6.70 10.36
CA SER A 167 -2.55 -6.12 9.07
C SER A 167 -1.70 -7.08 8.24
N LEU A 168 -0.79 -7.81 8.89
CA LEU A 168 0.04 -8.83 8.22
C LEU A 168 -0.80 -10.04 7.81
N VAL A 169 -1.68 -10.55 8.69
CA VAL A 169 -2.56 -11.68 8.39
C VAL A 169 -3.50 -11.35 7.23
N VAL A 170 -4.08 -10.15 7.23
CA VAL A 170 -4.94 -9.67 6.14
C VAL A 170 -4.13 -9.51 4.85
N TYR A 171 -2.92 -8.96 4.92
CA TYR A 171 -2.06 -8.81 3.75
C TYR A 171 -1.69 -10.18 3.14
N LEU A 172 -1.25 -11.13 3.97
CA LEU A 172 -0.92 -12.49 3.53
C LEU A 172 -2.16 -13.23 3.00
N GLY A 173 -3.29 -13.15 3.70
CA GLY A 173 -4.55 -13.79 3.30
C GLY A 173 -5.12 -13.21 2.01
N ALA A 174 -5.11 -11.88 1.87
CA ALA A 174 -5.52 -11.20 0.64
C ALA A 174 -4.58 -11.56 -0.51
N GLY A 175 -3.27 -11.62 -0.26
CA GLY A 175 -2.26 -12.06 -1.21
C GLY A 175 -2.46 -13.49 -1.68
N LEU A 176 -2.74 -14.43 -0.77
CA LEU A 176 -3.03 -15.82 -1.12
C LEU A 176 -4.32 -15.94 -1.95
N LEU A 177 -5.40 -15.27 -1.52
CA LEU A 177 -6.67 -15.29 -2.24
C LEU A 177 -6.54 -14.67 -3.64
N SER A 178 -5.87 -13.52 -3.75
CA SER A 178 -5.62 -12.89 -5.05
C SER A 178 -4.72 -13.75 -5.93
N SER A 179 -3.73 -14.43 -5.35
CA SER A 179 -2.84 -15.35 -6.08
C SER A 179 -3.60 -16.56 -6.61
N VAL A 180 -4.56 -17.11 -5.87
CA VAL A 180 -5.44 -18.18 -6.37
C VAL A 180 -6.33 -17.66 -7.50
N LEU A 181 -6.92 -16.48 -7.35
CA LEU A 181 -7.85 -15.91 -8.34
C LEU A 181 -7.16 -15.44 -9.63
N ILE A 182 -5.91 -14.98 -9.55
CA ILE A 182 -5.17 -14.37 -10.66
C ILE A 182 -4.09 -15.32 -11.17
N GLY A 183 -3.36 -15.97 -10.27
CA GLY A 183 -2.23 -16.85 -10.57
C GLY A 183 -2.64 -18.21 -11.15
N LEU A 184 -3.73 -18.84 -10.69
CA LEU A 184 -4.18 -20.11 -11.29
C LEU A 184 -4.59 -19.95 -12.77
N PRO A 185 -5.35 -18.91 -13.17
CA PRO A 185 -5.59 -18.63 -14.59
C PRO A 185 -4.31 -18.37 -15.37
N LEU A 186 -3.35 -17.62 -14.82
CA LEU A 186 -2.07 -17.33 -15.48
C LEU A 186 -1.22 -18.60 -15.67
N ALA A 187 -1.11 -19.45 -14.66
CA ALA A 187 -0.38 -20.71 -14.74
C ALA A 187 -1.02 -21.70 -15.75
N ALA A 188 -2.36 -21.74 -15.81
CA ALA A 188 -3.07 -22.54 -16.82
C ALA A 188 -2.79 -22.05 -18.26
N VAL A 189 -2.60 -20.74 -18.42
CA VAL A 189 -2.28 -20.11 -19.71
C VAL A 189 -0.83 -20.34 -20.13
N GLU A 190 0.11 -20.36 -19.18
CA GLU A 190 1.51 -20.74 -19.45
C GLU A 190 1.61 -22.19 -19.95
N LEU A 191 0.88 -23.12 -19.32
CA LEU A 191 0.82 -24.52 -19.74
C LEU A 191 0.22 -24.72 -21.14
N SER A 192 -0.60 -23.77 -21.61
CA SER A 192 -1.28 -23.86 -22.91
C SER A 192 -0.53 -23.18 -24.06
N ASN A 193 0.75 -22.77 -23.88
CA ASN A 193 1.45 -21.86 -24.82
C ASN A 193 0.62 -20.61 -25.14
N GLY A 194 -0.06 -20.06 -24.13
CA GLY A 194 -0.95 -18.93 -24.30
C GLY A 194 -0.24 -17.71 -24.87
N ALA A 195 -0.85 -17.12 -25.91
CA ALA A 195 -0.34 -15.90 -26.53
C ALA A 195 -0.26 -14.73 -25.54
N VAL A 196 0.66 -13.78 -25.77
CA VAL A 196 0.83 -12.51 -25.03
C VAL A 196 -0.51 -11.81 -24.74
N MET A 197 -1.49 -11.95 -25.65
CA MET A 197 -2.85 -11.43 -25.48
C MET A 197 -3.55 -11.91 -24.20
N THR A 198 -3.42 -13.18 -23.82
CA THR A 198 -4.07 -13.72 -22.62
C THR A 198 -3.45 -13.14 -21.35
N TYR A 199 -2.12 -12.96 -21.34
CA TYR A 199 -1.41 -12.29 -20.25
C TYR A 199 -1.87 -10.84 -20.09
N LEU A 200 -2.05 -10.10 -21.20
CA LEU A 200 -2.56 -8.74 -21.18
C LEU A 200 -3.99 -8.66 -20.65
N ILE A 201 -4.86 -9.61 -21.00
CA ILE A 201 -6.24 -9.68 -20.49
C ILE A 201 -6.24 -9.85 -18.96
N VAL A 202 -5.40 -10.74 -18.42
CA VAL A 202 -5.31 -10.91 -16.96
C VAL A 202 -4.80 -9.64 -16.29
N CYS A 203 -3.73 -9.01 -16.81
CA CYS A 203 -3.23 -7.73 -16.31
C CYS A 203 -4.30 -6.64 -16.31
N ALA A 204 -5.09 -6.54 -17.39
CA ALA A 204 -6.21 -5.61 -17.48
C ALA A 204 -7.28 -5.91 -16.41
N GLY A 205 -7.60 -7.19 -16.18
CA GLY A 205 -8.49 -7.62 -15.11
C GLY A 205 -8.00 -7.19 -13.72
N VAL A 206 -6.72 -7.38 -13.42
CA VAL A 206 -6.11 -6.93 -12.15
C VAL A 206 -6.20 -5.40 -12.01
N ALA A 207 -5.93 -4.66 -13.08
CA ALA A 207 -6.03 -3.20 -13.08
C ALA A 207 -7.47 -2.73 -12.81
N VAL A 208 -8.47 -3.39 -13.39
CA VAL A 208 -9.89 -3.11 -13.13
C VAL A 208 -10.24 -3.40 -11.67
N LEU A 209 -9.84 -4.55 -11.13
CA LEU A 209 -10.06 -4.90 -9.72
C LEU A 209 -9.40 -3.89 -8.78
N LEU A 210 -8.18 -3.45 -9.08
CA LEU A 210 -7.48 -2.42 -8.32
C LEU A 210 -8.24 -1.09 -8.37
N ALA A 211 -8.72 -0.67 -9.55
CA ALA A 211 -9.51 0.55 -9.69
C ALA A 211 -10.80 0.48 -8.86
N VAL A 212 -11.51 -0.65 -8.90
CA VAL A 212 -12.71 -0.89 -8.08
C VAL A 212 -12.35 -0.84 -6.59
N ALA A 213 -11.27 -1.50 -6.16
CA ALA A 213 -10.82 -1.49 -4.78
C ALA A 213 -10.46 -0.06 -4.30
N LEU A 214 -9.80 0.74 -5.13
CA LEU A 214 -9.53 2.15 -4.84
C LEU A 214 -10.81 2.98 -4.70
N LEU A 215 -11.83 2.73 -5.52
CA LEU A 215 -13.14 3.38 -5.39
C LEU A 215 -13.84 2.97 -4.09
N VAL A 216 -13.78 1.69 -3.72
CA VAL A 216 -14.31 1.18 -2.45
C VAL A 216 -13.58 1.82 -1.27
N LEU A 217 -12.25 1.88 -1.30
CA LEU A 217 -11.44 2.53 -0.27
C LEU A 217 -11.81 4.01 -0.16
N ARG A 218 -11.94 4.73 -1.29
CA ARG A 218 -12.38 6.12 -1.32
C ARG A 218 -13.74 6.31 -0.66
N ARG A 219 -14.70 5.41 -0.92
CA ARG A 219 -16.03 5.45 -0.27
C ARG A 219 -15.94 5.18 1.23
N ARG A 220 -15.14 4.19 1.64
CA ARG A 220 -14.88 3.86 3.06
C ARG A 220 -14.26 5.04 3.81
N VAL A 221 -13.24 5.67 3.24
CA VAL A 221 -12.58 6.86 3.81
C VAL A 221 -13.59 8.00 4.05
N ARG A 222 -14.46 8.28 3.08
CA ARG A 222 -15.53 9.28 3.28
C ARG A 222 -16.48 8.89 4.41
N ALA A 223 -16.83 7.60 4.53
CA ALA A 223 -17.68 7.13 5.62
C ALA A 223 -16.99 7.26 6.99
N TRP A 224 -15.70 6.96 7.08
CA TRP A 224 -14.90 7.14 8.30
C TRP A 224 -14.87 8.60 8.75
N ILE A 225 -14.64 9.52 7.81
CA ILE A 225 -14.65 10.96 8.07
C ILE A 225 -16.01 11.42 8.62
N ARG A 226 -17.12 11.04 7.98
CA ARG A 226 -18.47 11.42 8.44
C ARG A 226 -18.81 10.91 9.85
N ARG A 227 -18.32 9.72 10.21
CA ARG A 227 -18.50 9.17 11.57
C ARG A 227 -17.74 9.99 12.62
N LEU A 228 -16.57 10.51 12.28
CA LEU A 228 -15.81 11.38 13.18
C LEU A 228 -16.49 12.74 13.35
N ASP A 229 -16.99 13.33 12.27
CA ASP A 229 -17.69 14.63 12.31
C ASP A 229 -18.98 14.55 13.14
N SER A 230 -19.80 13.52 12.92
CA SER A 230 -21.03 13.30 13.69
C SER A 230 -20.78 13.03 15.18
N GLY A 231 -19.74 12.28 15.52
CA GLY A 231 -19.36 12.04 16.92
C GLY A 231 -18.80 13.28 17.63
N VAL A 232 -18.32 14.29 16.90
CA VAL A 232 -17.96 15.59 17.49
C VAL A 232 -19.21 16.42 17.76
N ALA A 233 -20.12 16.51 16.80
CA ALA A 233 -21.38 17.25 16.97
C ALA A 233 -22.22 16.72 18.15
N ALA A 234 -22.35 15.39 18.27
CA ALA A 234 -23.10 14.77 19.37
C ALA A 234 -22.53 15.10 20.76
N ARG A 235 -21.20 15.20 20.88
CA ARG A 235 -20.53 15.55 22.15
C ARG A 235 -20.66 17.03 22.51
N ALA A 236 -20.63 17.90 21.51
CA ALA A 236 -20.88 19.32 21.72
C ALA A 236 -22.31 19.56 22.23
N MET A 237 -23.29 18.84 21.68
CA MET A 237 -24.69 18.91 22.14
C MET A 237 -24.90 18.36 23.55
N SER A 238 -24.17 17.33 23.98
CA SER A 238 -24.28 16.80 25.34
C SER A 238 -23.58 17.64 26.42
N ALA A 239 -22.76 18.61 26.01
CA ALA A 239 -21.98 19.47 26.90
C ALA A 239 -22.56 20.89 27.02
N ALA A 240 -23.63 21.20 26.27
CA ALA A 240 -24.41 22.44 26.32
C ALA A 240 -25.71 22.18 27.09
#